data_AF-A0A3L7XW32-F1
#
_entry.id   AF-A0A3L7XW32-F1
#
_cell.length_a   1.000
_cell.length_b   1.000
_cell.length_c   1.000
_cell.angle_alpha   90.00
_cell.angle_beta   90.00
_cell.angle_gamma   90.00
#
_symmetry.space_group_name_H-M   'P 1'
#
loop_
_entity.id
_entity.type
_entity.pdbx_description
1 polymer ?
#
loop_
_entity_poly.entity_id
_entity_poly.type
_entity_poly.pdbx_seq_one_letter_code
_entity_poly.pdbx_strand_id
1 'polypeptide(L)'
;AVTLNWVSPITVDEPKNTGREVSRLLSSSAESWTTTNTVVQPDLQFYPALGFPEAEVKAPQLLAVAIKGAFESYYKGKQSPIETAAAAAPADAGAAADAPPTAVPQALGIIERSPATARLVVVGSAEFLNDVVFDLSRNLSGDRYLNSLQFAQNMVDWSVEDLELLGIRSRGTASHVLLPLTPQAQSVAELGNYGVALIALLVLAWTWQRRRRRQQPMVLLPPAAARKRTDVAAELAS
;
A
#
# COMPACT_ATOMS: atom_id res chain seq x y z
N ALA A 1 -0.46 -3.68 -3.46
CA ALA A 1 -1.81 -3.74 -4.06
C ALA A 1 -2.84 -3.60 -2.94
N VAL A 2 -3.93 -2.87 -3.19
CA VAL A 2 -5.03 -2.67 -2.22
C VAL A 2 -5.96 -3.88 -2.26
N THR A 3 -6.45 -4.32 -1.10
CA THR A 3 -7.44 -5.39 -1.00
C THR A 3 -8.80 -4.79 -0.69
N LEU A 4 -9.76 -5.02 -1.58
CA LEU A 4 -11.16 -4.64 -1.40
C LEU A 4 -12.00 -5.91 -1.32
N ASN A 5 -12.61 -6.17 -0.17
CA ASN A 5 -13.43 -7.37 0.04
C ASN A 5 -14.88 -7.09 -0.35
N TRP A 6 -15.52 -8.06 -0.99
CA TRP A 6 -16.92 -7.95 -1.45
C TRP A 6 -17.21 -6.65 -2.17
N VAL A 7 -16.31 -6.31 -3.11
CA VAL A 7 -16.35 -5.03 -3.81
C VAL A 7 -17.41 -5.03 -4.91
N SER A 8 -18.20 -3.97 -4.96
CA SER A 8 -19.14 -3.70 -6.04
C SER A 8 -18.48 -2.76 -7.08
N PRO A 9 -18.57 -3.08 -8.38
CA PRO A 9 -18.13 -2.18 -9.44
C PRO A 9 -18.85 -0.83 -9.42
N ILE A 10 -18.16 0.21 -9.86
CA ILE A 10 -18.68 1.58 -9.97
C ILE A 10 -18.86 1.93 -11.44
N THR A 11 -20.03 2.45 -11.79
CA THR A 11 -20.28 3.09 -13.09
C THR A 11 -20.37 4.60 -12.90
N VAL A 12 -19.61 5.35 -13.69
CA VAL A 12 -19.65 6.82 -13.67
C VAL A 12 -20.58 7.29 -14.80
N ASP A 13 -21.58 8.08 -14.45
CA ASP A 13 -22.45 8.77 -15.42
C ASP A 13 -21.71 10.00 -15.97
N GLU A 14 -21.16 9.92 -17.18
CA GLU A 14 -20.38 11.03 -17.76
C GLU A 14 -21.22 12.31 -17.96
N PRO A 15 -22.46 12.25 -18.50
CA PRO A 15 -23.29 13.45 -18.66
C PRO A 15 -23.48 14.22 -17.34
N LYS A 16 -23.76 13.52 -16.23
CA LYS A 16 -23.94 14.15 -14.91
C LYS A 16 -22.66 14.71 -14.30
N ASN A 17 -21.50 14.30 -14.80
CA ASN A 17 -20.19 14.76 -14.33
C ASN A 17 -19.51 15.73 -15.30
N THR A 18 -20.25 16.26 -16.29
CA THR A 18 -19.78 17.34 -17.15
C THR A 18 -19.30 18.53 -16.32
N GLY A 19 -18.07 19.00 -16.57
CA GLY A 19 -17.45 20.11 -15.83
C GLY A 19 -16.89 19.72 -14.45
N ARG A 20 -16.87 18.43 -14.10
CA ARG A 20 -16.15 17.91 -12.93
C ARG A 20 -14.89 17.17 -13.37
N GLU A 21 -13.89 17.18 -12.51
CA GLU A 21 -12.70 16.35 -12.67
C GLU A 21 -13.01 14.96 -12.10
N VAL A 22 -12.88 13.92 -12.93
CA VAL A 22 -13.14 12.52 -12.53
C VAL A 22 -11.84 11.73 -12.67
N SER A 23 -11.37 11.15 -11.56
CA SER A 23 -10.16 10.35 -11.50
C SER A 23 -10.50 8.91 -11.10
N ARG A 24 -10.17 7.95 -11.96
CA ARG A 24 -10.31 6.51 -11.67
C ARG A 24 -9.13 6.07 -10.80
N LEU A 25 -9.40 5.62 -9.58
CA LEU A 25 -8.35 5.33 -8.59
C LEU A 25 -7.94 3.86 -8.59
N LEU A 26 -8.93 2.96 -8.58
CA LEU A 26 -8.70 1.52 -8.48
C LEU A 26 -9.49 0.79 -9.57
N SER A 27 -8.83 -0.16 -10.23
CA SER A 27 -9.42 -1.08 -11.18
C SER A 27 -9.06 -2.51 -10.82
N SER A 28 -9.97 -3.45 -11.08
CA SER A 28 -9.67 -4.87 -11.03
C SER A 28 -8.83 -5.32 -12.24
N SER A 29 -8.40 -6.58 -12.24
CA SER A 29 -7.64 -7.18 -13.35
C SER A 29 -8.53 -7.51 -14.56
N ALA A 30 -7.91 -7.82 -15.70
CA ALA A 30 -8.61 -8.23 -16.91
C ALA A 30 -9.45 -9.50 -16.73
N GLU A 31 -8.99 -10.41 -15.88
CA GLU A 31 -9.65 -11.69 -15.60
C GLU A 31 -10.74 -11.61 -14.51
N SER A 32 -11.14 -10.40 -14.11
CA SER A 32 -12.19 -10.22 -13.09
C SER A 32 -13.59 -10.39 -13.68
N TRP A 33 -14.51 -10.90 -12.88
CA TRP A 33 -15.93 -10.97 -13.23
C TRP A 33 -16.81 -10.47 -12.09
N THR A 34 -18.09 -10.24 -12.40
CA THR A 34 -19.10 -9.80 -11.44
C THR A 34 -20.09 -10.92 -11.19
N THR A 35 -20.72 -10.91 -10.02
CA THR A 35 -21.78 -11.84 -9.65
C THR A 35 -22.84 -11.12 -8.84
N THR A 36 -24.09 -11.56 -8.99
CA THR A 36 -25.22 -11.13 -8.15
C THR A 36 -25.44 -12.08 -6.97
N ASN A 37 -24.72 -13.21 -6.92
CA ASN A 37 -24.79 -14.14 -5.81
C ASN A 37 -24.09 -13.54 -4.58
N THR A 38 -24.80 -13.49 -3.46
CA THR A 38 -24.32 -12.94 -2.19
C THR A 38 -23.71 -14.00 -1.27
N VAL A 39 -23.67 -15.27 -1.68
CA VAL A 39 -23.03 -16.34 -0.93
C VAL A 39 -21.52 -16.17 -0.99
N VAL A 40 -20.92 -15.87 0.17
CA VAL A 40 -19.49 -15.59 0.31
C VAL A 40 -18.66 -16.83 0.64
N GLN A 41 -19.31 -17.96 0.96
CA GLN A 41 -18.63 -19.19 1.31
C GLN A 41 -18.26 -19.98 0.04
N PRO A 42 -16.97 -20.33 -0.14
CA PRO A 42 -16.55 -21.09 -1.31
C PRO A 42 -17.09 -22.52 -1.27
N ASP A 43 -17.68 -22.96 -2.39
CA ASP A 43 -18.06 -24.36 -2.63
C ASP A 43 -16.97 -25.05 -3.47
N LEU A 44 -16.01 -25.66 -2.78
CA LEU A 44 -14.91 -26.39 -3.41
C LEU A 44 -15.33 -27.78 -3.93
N GLN A 45 -16.52 -28.27 -3.58
CA GLN A 45 -17.04 -29.53 -4.13
C GLN A 45 -17.55 -29.32 -5.54
N PHE A 46 -18.33 -28.26 -5.75
CA PHE A 46 -18.91 -27.93 -7.05
C PHE A 46 -17.97 -27.07 -7.92
N TYR A 47 -17.12 -26.23 -7.31
CA TYR A 47 -16.15 -25.38 -7.99
C TYR A 47 -14.72 -25.59 -7.46
N PRO A 48 -14.01 -26.67 -7.87
CA PRO A 48 -12.75 -27.09 -7.24
C PRO A 48 -11.60 -26.08 -7.35
N ALA A 49 -11.59 -25.22 -8.36
CA ALA A 49 -10.50 -24.27 -8.61
C ALA A 49 -10.55 -23.05 -7.68
N LEU A 50 -11.71 -22.39 -7.62
CA LEU A 50 -11.88 -21.09 -6.96
C LEU A 50 -12.93 -21.08 -5.85
N GLY A 51 -13.76 -22.13 -5.76
CA GLY A 51 -14.91 -22.18 -4.85
C GLY A 51 -16.10 -21.33 -5.26
N PHE A 52 -16.03 -20.67 -6.42
CA PHE A 52 -17.09 -19.80 -6.93
C PHE A 52 -17.33 -20.05 -8.42
N PRO A 53 -18.56 -19.85 -8.91
CA PRO A 53 -18.84 -19.86 -10.34
C PRO A 53 -18.10 -18.71 -11.02
N GLU A 54 -17.36 -19.03 -12.09
CA GLU A 54 -16.78 -18.03 -12.99
C GLU A 54 -17.83 -17.57 -14.01
N ALA A 55 -17.91 -16.27 -14.27
CA ALA A 55 -18.74 -15.77 -15.36
C ALA A 55 -18.01 -15.93 -16.71
N GLU A 56 -18.78 -16.09 -17.78
CA GLU A 56 -18.24 -16.15 -19.15
C GLU A 56 -17.57 -14.83 -19.56
N VAL A 57 -18.10 -13.70 -19.10
CA VAL A 57 -17.58 -12.37 -19.42
C VAL A 57 -16.63 -11.92 -18.31
N LYS A 58 -15.36 -11.78 -18.66
CA LYS A 58 -14.30 -11.23 -17.80
C LYS A 58 -13.87 -9.87 -18.33
N ALA A 59 -13.78 -8.89 -17.44
CA ALA A 59 -13.33 -7.55 -17.78
C ALA A 59 -12.86 -6.77 -16.53
N PRO A 60 -11.90 -5.84 -16.67
CA PRO A 60 -11.56 -4.89 -15.62
C PRO A 60 -12.78 -4.08 -15.17
N GLN A 61 -12.95 -3.96 -13.86
CA GLN A 61 -14.04 -3.19 -13.23
C GLN A 61 -13.45 -2.01 -12.47
N LEU A 62 -14.09 -0.84 -12.58
CA LEU A 62 -13.75 0.33 -11.77
C LEU A 62 -14.23 0.08 -10.32
N LEU A 63 -13.32 0.18 -9.35
CA LEU A 63 -13.60 -0.15 -7.96
C LEU A 63 -13.55 1.06 -7.01
N ALA A 64 -12.86 2.13 -7.42
CA ALA A 64 -12.84 3.39 -6.69
C ALA A 64 -12.65 4.59 -7.64
N VAL A 65 -13.31 5.69 -7.34
CA VAL A 65 -13.27 6.94 -8.12
C VAL A 65 -13.19 8.16 -7.19
N ALA A 66 -12.41 9.16 -7.58
CA ALA A 66 -12.43 10.49 -6.99
C ALA A 66 -13.06 11.48 -7.98
N ILE A 67 -13.90 12.37 -7.47
CA ILE A 67 -14.58 13.41 -8.24
C ILE A 67 -14.37 14.75 -7.53
N LYS A 68 -13.95 15.76 -8.29
CA LYS A 68 -13.79 17.13 -7.80
C LYS A 68 -14.62 18.09 -8.64
N GLY A 69 -15.35 18.97 -7.97
CA GLY A 69 -16.19 19.97 -8.63
C GLY A 69 -17.43 20.33 -7.82
N ALA A 70 -18.32 21.11 -8.42
CA ALA A 70 -19.58 21.48 -7.79
C ALA A 70 -20.64 20.38 -7.96
N PHE A 71 -21.28 19.99 -6.86
CA PHE A 71 -22.37 19.02 -6.80
C PHE A 71 -23.68 19.72 -6.50
N GLU A 72 -24.73 19.37 -7.23
CA GLU A 72 -26.09 19.81 -6.88
C GLU A 72 -26.64 18.92 -5.79
N SER A 73 -27.24 19.55 -4.78
CA SER A 73 -27.84 18.85 -3.66
C SER A 73 -29.11 18.13 -4.08
N TYR A 74 -29.27 16.91 -3.60
CA TYR A 74 -30.51 16.16 -3.73
C TYR A 74 -31.72 16.91 -3.13
N TYR A 75 -31.47 17.78 -2.14
CA TYR A 75 -32.49 18.55 -1.42
C TYR A 75 -32.76 19.93 -2.02
N LYS A 76 -32.14 20.30 -3.14
CA LYS A 76 -32.45 21.54 -3.86
C LYS A 76 -33.95 21.62 -4.16
N GLY A 77 -34.61 22.67 -3.66
CA GLY A 77 -36.06 22.86 -3.80
C GLY A 77 -36.94 21.85 -3.05
N LYS A 78 -36.39 21.03 -2.15
CA LYS A 78 -37.14 20.12 -1.26
C LYS A 78 -37.18 20.68 0.16
N GLN A 79 -38.07 20.16 1.01
CA GLN A 79 -38.06 20.50 2.44
C GLN A 79 -36.85 19.87 3.14
N SER A 80 -36.29 20.55 4.15
CA SER A 80 -35.12 20.07 4.88
C SER A 80 -35.49 18.85 5.73
N PRO A 81 -34.72 17.74 5.69
CA PRO A 81 -34.96 16.60 6.57
C PRO A 81 -34.93 16.96 8.06
N ILE A 82 -34.15 17.98 8.43
CA ILE A 82 -34.03 18.45 9.82
C ILE A 82 -35.32 19.15 10.26
N GLU A 83 -35.93 19.93 9.38
CA GLU A 83 -37.21 20.61 9.66
C GLU A 83 -38.36 19.61 9.71
N THR A 84 -38.38 18.61 8.82
CA THR A 84 -39.37 17.53 8.86
C THR A 84 -39.22 16.68 10.11
N ALA A 85 -37.99 16.37 10.54
CA ALA A 85 -37.73 15.62 11.77
C ALA A 85 -38.14 16.40 13.04
N ALA A 86 -37.90 17.71 13.07
CA ALA A 86 -38.34 18.57 14.19
C ALA A 86 -39.87 18.69 14.26
N ALA A 87 -40.57 18.70 13.12
CA ALA A 87 -42.03 18.72 13.05
C ALA A 87 -42.68 17.37 13.40
N ALA A 88 -41.94 16.26 13.31
CA ALA A 88 -42.42 14.91 13.61
C ALA A 88 -42.20 14.47 15.06
N ALA A 89 -41.60 15.31 15.91
CA ALA A 89 -41.48 15.03 17.34
C ALA A 89 -42.88 15.11 18.00
N PRO A 90 -43.33 14.10 18.77
CA PRO A 90 -44.64 14.11 19.40
C PRO A 90 -44.74 15.25 20.41
N ALA A 91 -45.85 15.99 20.36
CA ALA A 91 -46.21 17.04 21.33
C ALA A 91 -46.72 16.47 22.67
N ASP A 92 -46.16 15.35 23.14
CA ASP A 92 -46.45 14.79 24.46
C ASP A 92 -45.19 14.84 25.33
N ALA A 93 -44.87 16.05 25.78
CA ALA A 93 -44.13 16.27 27.02
C ALA A 93 -45.01 17.18 27.89
N GLY A 94 -45.83 16.55 28.73
CA GLY A 94 -46.62 17.23 29.73
C GLY A 94 -45.74 18.04 30.69
N ALA A 95 -46.18 19.26 30.97
CA ALA A 95 -45.89 20.09 32.13
C ALA A 95 -44.41 20.28 32.54
N ALA A 96 -43.78 21.33 32.00
CA ALA A 96 -42.80 22.13 32.73
C ALA A 96 -42.72 23.55 32.11
N ALA A 97 -43.64 24.41 32.50
CA ALA A 97 -43.57 25.85 32.23
C ALA A 97 -42.61 26.50 33.24
N ASP A 98 -41.29 26.37 33.04
CA ASP A 98 -40.24 27.27 33.58
C ASP A 98 -38.80 26.82 33.21
N ALA A 99 -38.56 26.47 31.94
CA ALA A 99 -37.19 26.34 31.42
C ALA A 99 -36.87 27.53 30.51
N PRO A 100 -35.72 28.22 30.68
CA PRO A 100 -35.31 29.29 29.77
C PRO A 100 -35.23 28.73 28.33
N PRO A 101 -35.54 29.54 27.31
CA PRO A 101 -35.64 29.06 25.94
C PRO A 101 -34.27 28.53 25.51
N THR A 102 -34.13 27.21 25.49
CA THR A 102 -32.99 26.53 24.88
C THR A 102 -33.00 26.94 23.42
N ALA A 103 -31.99 27.71 23.02
CA ALA A 103 -31.86 28.19 21.65
C ALA A 103 -31.94 26.99 20.71
N VAL A 104 -33.05 26.88 19.98
CA VAL A 104 -33.20 25.92 18.89
C VAL A 104 -32.00 26.16 17.96
N PRO A 105 -31.16 25.16 17.67
CA PRO A 105 -30.07 25.34 16.72
C PRO A 105 -30.66 25.95 15.46
N GLN A 106 -30.20 27.14 15.07
CA GLN A 106 -30.68 27.79 13.86
C GLN A 106 -30.63 26.76 12.74
N ALA A 107 -31.79 26.45 12.16
CA ALA A 107 -31.89 25.47 11.10
C ALA A 107 -30.91 25.87 10.01
N LEU A 108 -29.83 25.09 9.87
CA LEU A 108 -28.88 25.26 8.79
C LEU A 108 -29.69 25.07 7.51
N GLY A 109 -29.90 26.18 6.78
CA GLY A 109 -30.68 26.18 5.55
C GLY A 109 -30.12 25.16 4.55
N ILE A 110 -30.97 24.68 3.65
CA ILE A 110 -30.56 23.69 2.65
C ILE A 110 -29.44 24.27 1.79
N ILE A 111 -28.31 23.56 1.76
CA ILE A 111 -27.26 23.81 0.79
C ILE A 111 -27.74 23.25 -0.55
N GLU A 112 -28.07 24.11 -1.50
CA GLU A 112 -28.53 23.69 -2.83
C GLU A 112 -27.40 23.19 -3.73
N ARG A 113 -26.18 23.68 -3.52
CA ARG A 113 -25.00 23.36 -4.33
C ARG A 113 -23.73 23.46 -3.50
N SER A 114 -22.81 22.52 -3.70
CA SER A 114 -21.49 22.56 -3.08
C SER A 114 -20.55 23.57 -3.76
N PRO A 115 -19.49 24.02 -3.08
CA PRO A 115 -18.41 24.77 -3.71
C PRO A 115 -17.78 23.99 -4.88
N ALA A 116 -17.14 24.71 -5.80
CA ALA A 116 -16.39 24.11 -6.91
C ALA A 116 -15.14 23.33 -6.45
N THR A 117 -14.67 23.59 -5.23
CA THR A 117 -13.55 22.88 -4.60
C THR A 117 -13.98 21.59 -3.91
N ALA A 118 -15.27 21.26 -3.89
CA ALA A 118 -15.75 20.05 -3.23
C ALA A 118 -15.15 18.79 -3.87
N ARG A 119 -14.89 17.80 -3.01
CA ARG A 119 -14.20 16.56 -3.31
C ARG A 119 -15.06 15.39 -2.82
N LEU A 120 -15.18 14.36 -3.63
CA LEU A 120 -15.92 13.14 -3.34
C LEU A 120 -15.04 11.94 -3.72
N VAL A 121 -14.86 11.00 -2.80
CA VAL A 121 -14.26 9.69 -3.11
C VAL A 121 -15.30 8.61 -2.86
N VAL A 122 -15.45 7.70 -3.81
CA VAL A 122 -16.35 6.55 -3.72
C VAL A 122 -15.51 5.28 -3.86
N VAL A 123 -15.66 4.37 -2.90
CA VAL A 123 -15.04 3.05 -2.89
C VAL A 123 -16.15 2.00 -2.88
N GLY A 124 -16.06 1.02 -3.76
CA GLY A 124 -17.12 0.01 -3.95
C GLY A 124 -17.26 -1.03 -2.84
N SER A 125 -16.53 -0.90 -1.72
CA SER A 125 -16.54 -1.85 -0.61
C SER A 125 -16.79 -1.13 0.70
N ALA A 126 -17.72 -1.64 1.49
CA ALA A 126 -17.94 -1.19 2.88
C ALA A 126 -16.98 -1.89 3.87
N GLU A 127 -16.46 -3.07 3.50
CA GLU A 127 -15.75 -3.97 4.40
C GLU A 127 -14.22 -3.86 4.30
N PHE A 128 -13.69 -3.05 3.37
CA PHE A 128 -12.24 -2.97 3.16
C PHE A 128 -11.47 -2.34 4.34
N LEU A 129 -12.17 -1.66 5.25
CA LEU A 129 -11.64 -1.10 6.50
C LEU A 129 -12.22 -1.77 7.76
N ASN A 130 -12.66 -3.02 7.66
CA ASN A 130 -13.21 -3.75 8.81
C ASN A 130 -12.10 -4.47 9.60
N ASP A 131 -12.14 -4.37 10.93
CA ASP A 131 -11.22 -5.04 11.85
C ASP A 131 -11.22 -6.57 11.70
N VAL A 132 -12.40 -7.18 11.50
CA VAL A 132 -12.53 -8.64 11.30
C VAL A 132 -11.78 -9.08 10.04
N VAL A 133 -11.86 -8.27 8.99
CA VAL A 133 -11.15 -8.48 7.73
C VAL A 133 -9.65 -8.30 7.91
N PHE A 134 -9.23 -7.32 8.71
CA PHE A 134 -7.82 -7.10 9.02
C PHE A 134 -7.23 -8.25 9.83
N ASP A 135 -7.96 -8.79 10.81
CA ASP A 135 -7.51 -9.94 11.58
C ASP A 135 -7.43 -11.22 10.72
N LEU A 136 -8.38 -11.43 9.81
CA LEU A 136 -8.27 -12.53 8.84
C LEU A 136 -7.08 -12.35 7.89
N SER A 137 -6.84 -11.13 7.42
CA SER A 137 -5.72 -10.80 6.53
C SER A 137 -4.35 -10.97 7.20
N ARG A 138 -4.22 -10.56 8.47
CA ARG A 138 -3.01 -10.76 9.28
C ARG A 138 -2.64 -12.23 9.41
N ASN A 139 -3.65 -13.10 9.56
CA ASN A 139 -3.45 -14.53 9.71
C ASN A 139 -3.10 -15.25 8.39
N LEU A 140 -3.54 -14.74 7.23
CA LEU A 140 -3.41 -15.42 5.94
C LEU A 140 -2.39 -14.81 4.97
N SER A 141 -2.10 -13.51 5.06
CA SER A 141 -1.34 -12.79 4.01
C SER A 141 -0.52 -11.59 4.50
N GLY A 142 -0.24 -11.49 5.80
CA GLY A 142 0.68 -10.48 6.37
C GLY A 142 0.24 -9.03 6.11
N ASP A 143 1.16 -8.20 5.62
CA ASP A 143 1.07 -6.72 5.56
C ASP A 143 0.10 -6.14 4.52
N ARG A 144 -0.73 -6.94 3.84
CA ARG A 144 -1.62 -6.43 2.78
C ARG A 144 -2.63 -5.39 3.28
N TYR A 145 -3.04 -5.48 4.53
CA TYR A 145 -3.93 -4.50 5.17
C TYR A 145 -3.30 -3.09 5.25
N LEU A 146 -1.97 -2.98 5.30
CA LEU A 146 -1.27 -1.68 5.34
C LEU A 146 -1.53 -0.86 4.08
N ASN A 147 -1.65 -1.50 2.92
CA ASN A 147 -1.96 -0.80 1.67
C ASN A 147 -3.39 -0.22 1.67
N SER A 148 -4.36 -0.95 2.24
CA SER A 148 -5.74 -0.47 2.39
C SER A 148 -5.83 0.68 3.39
N LEU A 149 -5.08 0.60 4.49
CA LEU A 149 -4.98 1.70 5.47
C LEU A 149 -4.29 2.94 4.89
N GLN A 150 -3.18 2.75 4.16
CA GLN A 150 -2.50 3.84 3.46
C GLN A 150 -3.41 4.49 2.42
N PHE A 151 -4.20 3.70 1.68
CA PHE A 151 -5.19 4.23 0.75
C PHE A 151 -6.24 5.08 1.48
N ALA A 152 -6.76 4.62 2.62
CA ALA A 152 -7.69 5.40 3.45
C ALA A 152 -7.07 6.71 3.95
N GLN A 153 -5.81 6.67 4.43
CA GLN A 153 -5.09 7.86 4.83
C GLN A 153 -4.94 8.85 3.67
N ASN A 154 -4.53 8.38 2.48
CA ASN A 154 -4.40 9.22 1.30
C ASN A 154 -5.74 9.85 0.87
N MET A 155 -6.86 9.13 1.04
CA MET A 155 -8.19 9.67 0.76
C MET A 155 -8.58 10.77 1.74
N VAL A 156 -8.31 10.59 3.04
CA VAL A 156 -8.57 11.60 4.07
C VAL A 156 -7.68 12.81 3.82
N ASP A 157 -6.38 12.60 3.62
CA ASP A 157 -5.42 13.66 3.30
C ASP A 157 -5.89 14.45 2.07
N TRP A 158 -6.26 13.77 0.97
CA TRP A 158 -6.79 14.44 -0.23
C TRP A 158 -8.13 15.17 0.00
N SER A 159 -9.00 14.64 0.85
CA SER A 159 -10.32 15.24 1.14
C SER A 159 -10.22 16.47 2.03
N VAL A 160 -9.25 16.48 2.94
CA VAL A 160 -9.04 17.54 3.95
C VAL A 160 -8.00 18.55 3.52
N GLU A 161 -7.08 18.22 2.58
CA GLU A 161 -5.95 19.09 2.28
C GLU A 161 -6.38 20.46 1.73
N ASP A 162 -6.07 21.46 2.57
CA ASP A 162 -6.00 22.88 2.30
C ASP A 162 -4.57 23.24 1.83
N LEU A 163 -4.51 23.69 0.58
CA LEU A 163 -3.55 24.49 -0.19
C LEU A 163 -2.06 24.73 0.19
N GLU A 164 -1.48 24.29 1.30
CA GLU A 164 -0.11 24.72 1.72
C GLU A 164 0.96 23.64 1.97
N LEU A 165 0.65 22.34 2.01
CA LEU A 165 1.63 21.31 2.47
C LEU A 165 2.08 20.28 1.43
N LEU A 166 1.86 20.55 0.14
CA LEU A 166 2.31 19.69 -0.97
C LEU A 166 3.84 19.66 -1.18
N GLY A 167 4.63 20.51 -0.52
CA GLY A 167 6.07 20.63 -0.74
C GLY A 167 6.96 19.61 -0.02
N ILE A 168 6.49 18.96 1.05
CA ILE A 168 7.40 18.30 2.01
C ILE A 168 7.26 16.76 2.05
N ARG A 169 6.14 16.18 1.60
CA ARG A 169 5.87 14.74 1.78
C ARG A 169 6.26 13.81 0.63
N SER A 170 6.78 14.32 -0.50
CA SER A 170 7.04 13.50 -1.69
C SER A 170 8.34 12.67 -1.66
N ARG A 171 9.06 12.60 -0.53
CA ARG A 171 10.37 11.94 -0.45
C ARG A 171 10.41 10.57 0.26
N GLY A 172 9.27 10.01 0.66
CA GLY A 172 9.25 8.87 1.59
C GLY A 172 8.84 7.49 1.08
N THR A 173 8.02 7.36 0.03
CA THR A 173 7.36 6.07 -0.28
C THR A 173 7.61 5.62 -1.71
N ALA A 174 8.84 5.17 -1.95
CA ALA A 174 9.19 4.39 -3.14
C ALA A 174 10.08 3.19 -2.74
N SER A 175 9.68 2.42 -1.74
CA SER A 175 10.34 1.16 -1.42
C SER A 175 9.53 0.02 -2.04
N HIS A 176 9.97 -0.36 -3.25
CA HIS A 176 9.81 -1.65 -3.96
C HIS A 176 9.33 -1.50 -5.41
N VAL A 177 10.23 -0.96 -6.26
CA VAL A 177 10.11 -0.92 -7.73
C VAL A 177 10.93 -2.06 -8.36
N LEU A 178 10.87 -3.26 -7.79
CA LEU A 178 11.42 -4.43 -8.46
C LEU A 178 10.27 -5.38 -8.76
N LEU A 179 10.05 -5.65 -10.04
CA LEU A 179 9.16 -6.72 -10.47
C LEU A 179 9.64 -8.02 -9.82
N PRO A 180 8.78 -8.78 -9.14
CA PRO A 180 9.16 -10.08 -8.63
C PRO A 180 9.56 -10.98 -9.82
N LEU A 181 10.80 -11.47 -9.79
CA LEU A 181 11.30 -12.41 -10.79
C LEU A 181 10.55 -13.74 -10.65
N THR A 182 10.33 -14.44 -11.77
CA THR A 182 9.82 -15.81 -11.72
C THR A 182 10.83 -16.70 -10.96
N PRO A 183 10.39 -17.80 -10.30
CA PRO A 183 11.30 -18.67 -9.54
C PRO A 183 12.49 -19.19 -10.35
N GLN A 184 12.27 -19.40 -11.65
CA GLN A 184 13.31 -19.79 -12.61
C GLN A 184 14.32 -18.66 -12.86
N ALA A 185 13.85 -17.44 -13.11
CA ALA A 185 14.72 -16.28 -13.32
C ALA A 185 15.54 -15.93 -12.07
N GLN A 186 14.93 -16.06 -10.89
CA GLN A 186 15.63 -15.92 -9.61
C GLN A 186 16.75 -16.97 -9.47
N SER A 187 16.46 -18.23 -9.75
CA SER A 187 17.45 -19.32 -9.64
C SER A 187 18.65 -19.14 -10.58
N VAL A 188 18.41 -18.68 -11.81
CA VAL A 188 19.49 -18.38 -12.78
C VAL A 188 20.34 -17.20 -12.32
N ALA A 189 19.71 -16.15 -11.79
CA ALA A 189 20.42 -14.98 -11.26
C ALA A 189 21.28 -15.33 -10.03
N GLU A 190 20.74 -16.13 -9.11
CA GLU A 190 21.46 -16.62 -7.93
C GLU A 190 22.64 -17.50 -8.32
N LEU A 191 22.42 -18.50 -9.19
CA LEU A 191 23.48 -19.39 -9.67
C LEU A 191 24.57 -18.63 -10.44
N GLY A 192 24.17 -17.66 -11.27
CA GLY A 192 25.09 -16.78 -11.98
C GLY A 192 25.97 -15.98 -11.03
N ASN A 193 25.38 -15.35 -10.01
CA ASN A 193 26.11 -14.56 -9.03
C ASN A 193 27.07 -15.42 -8.20
N TYR A 194 26.62 -16.60 -7.74
CA TYR A 194 27.48 -17.54 -7.02
C TYR A 194 28.59 -18.11 -7.91
N GLY A 195 28.31 -18.35 -9.19
CA GLY A 195 29.31 -18.78 -10.17
C GLY A 195 30.41 -17.74 -10.35
N VAL A 196 30.04 -16.46 -10.50
CA VAL A 196 31.02 -15.35 -10.60
C VAL A 196 31.85 -15.23 -9.32
N ALA A 197 31.23 -15.32 -8.15
CA ALA A 197 31.95 -15.27 -6.87
C ALA A 197 32.95 -16.43 -6.72
N LEU A 198 32.55 -17.66 -7.10
CA LEU A 198 33.42 -18.83 -7.07
C LEU A 198 34.60 -18.69 -8.03
N ILE A 199 34.37 -18.21 -9.25
CA ILE A 199 35.44 -17.96 -10.23
C ILE A 199 36.44 -16.93 -9.69
N ALA A 200 35.95 -15.85 -9.08
CA ALA A 200 36.82 -14.84 -8.47
C ALA A 200 37.72 -15.43 -7.37
N LEU A 201 37.17 -16.31 -6.51
CA LEU A 201 37.94 -17.01 -5.49
C LEU A 201 38.97 -17.97 -6.09
N LEU A 202 38.62 -18.71 -7.15
CA LEU A 202 39.55 -19.62 -7.82
C LEU A 202 40.71 -18.88 -8.47
N VAL A 203 40.44 -17.75 -9.13
CA VAL A 203 41.48 -16.88 -9.71
C VAL A 203 42.40 -16.33 -8.63
N LEU A 204 41.84 -15.88 -7.50
CA LEU A 204 42.62 -15.40 -6.37
C LEU A 204 43.52 -16.52 -5.79
N ALA A 205 42.95 -17.70 -5.56
CA ALA A 205 43.70 -18.85 -5.06
C ALA A 205 44.81 -19.28 -6.03
N TRP A 206 44.52 -19.33 -7.33
CA TRP A 206 45.50 -19.69 -8.35
C TRP A 206 46.65 -18.69 -8.45
N THR A 207 46.34 -17.39 -8.44
CA THR A 207 47.36 -16.34 -8.47
C THR A 207 48.23 -16.37 -7.20
N TRP A 208 47.63 -16.59 -6.03
CA TRP A 208 48.35 -16.75 -4.76
C TRP A 208 49.26 -17.99 -4.78
N GLN A 209 48.75 -19.15 -5.20
CA GLN A 209 49.50 -20.40 -5.33
C GLN A 209 50.71 -20.22 -6.25
N ARG A 210 50.52 -19.55 -7.40
CA ARG A 210 51.59 -19.29 -8.38
C ARG A 210 52.65 -18.34 -7.83
N ARG A 211 52.25 -17.31 -7.07
CA ARG A 211 53.19 -16.40 -6.40
C ARG A 211 53.99 -17.13 -5.32
N ARG A 212 53.34 -17.95 -4.49
CA ARG A 212 54.00 -18.72 -3.44
C ARG A 212 55.02 -19.71 -4.00
N ARG A 213 54.73 -20.38 -5.12
CA ARG A 213 55.70 -21.25 -5.81
C ARG A 213 56.88 -20.51 -6.43
N ARG A 214 56.77 -19.20 -6.65
CA ARG A 214 57.85 -18.34 -7.17
C ARG A 214 58.65 -17.66 -6.06
N GLN A 215 58.27 -17.83 -4.79
CA GLN A 215 59.08 -17.37 -3.66
C GLN A 215 60.24 -18.35 -3.48
N GLN A 216 61.45 -17.87 -3.76
CA GLN A 216 62.65 -18.65 -3.49
C GLN A 216 62.76 -18.89 -1.97
N PRO A 217 63.00 -20.13 -1.52
CA PRO A 217 63.18 -20.40 -0.10
C PRO A 217 64.33 -19.54 0.40
N MET A 218 64.07 -18.70 1.41
CA MET A 218 65.14 -17.98 2.09
C MET A 218 66.10 -19.03 2.66
N VAL A 219 67.34 -19.01 2.17
CA VAL A 219 68.42 -19.79 2.77
C VAL A 219 68.58 -19.26 4.19
N LEU A 220 68.20 -20.08 5.18
CA LEU A 220 68.46 -19.78 6.57
C LEU A 220 69.98 -19.78 6.73
N LEU A 221 70.55 -18.61 7.03
CA LEU A 221 71.97 -18.49 7.31
C LEU A 221 72.32 -19.43 8.48
N PRO A 222 73.35 -20.30 8.34
CA PRO A 222 73.71 -21.22 9.40
C PRO A 222 74.09 -20.46 10.68
N PRO A 223 73.77 -21.00 11.87
CA PRO A 223 73.93 -20.32 13.17
C PRO A 223 75.37 -19.88 13.50
N ALA A 224 76.37 -20.31 12.72
CA ALA A 224 77.76 -19.84 12.85
C ALA A 224 77.94 -18.35 12.50
N ALA A 225 77.13 -17.78 11.60
CA ALA A 225 77.20 -16.36 11.26
C ALA A 225 76.59 -15.44 12.33
N ALA A 226 75.66 -15.97 13.15
CA ALA A 226 75.08 -15.25 14.28
C ALA A 226 76.02 -15.21 15.50
N ARG A 227 76.79 -16.30 15.73
CA ARG A 227 77.83 -16.33 16.79
C ARG A 227 78.99 -15.38 16.53
N LYS A 228 79.49 -15.31 15.29
CA LYS A 228 80.61 -14.39 14.97
C LYS A 228 80.29 -12.91 15.21
N ARG A 229 79.02 -12.48 15.10
CA ARG A 229 78.62 -11.10 15.42
C ARG A 229 78.50 -10.83 16.91
N THR A 230 78.23 -11.85 17.73
CA THR A 230 78.16 -11.71 19.18
C THR A 230 79.55 -11.71 19.80
N ASP A 231 80.47 -12.53 19.28
CA ASP A 231 81.87 -12.57 19.76
C ASP A 231 82.64 -11.28 19.39
N VAL A 232 82.49 -10.76 18.17
CA VAL A 232 83.14 -9.49 17.75
C VAL A 232 82.59 -8.27 18.49
N ALA A 233 81.32 -8.29 18.89
CA ALA A 233 80.74 -7.21 19.69
C ALA A 233 81.16 -7.27 21.18
N ALA A 234 81.48 -8.45 21.70
CA ALA A 234 81.99 -8.64 23.05
C ALA A 234 83.48 -8.25 23.17
N GLU A 235 84.29 -8.49 22.13
CA GLU A 235 85.72 -8.16 22.09
C GLU A 235 86.01 -6.65 21.91
N LEU A 236 85.04 -5.88 21.42
CA LEU A 236 85.15 -4.41 21.30
C LEU A 236 84.64 -3.65 22.54
N ALA A 237 84.17 -4.35 23.58
CA ALA A 237 83.58 -3.77 24.78
C ALA A 237 84.38 -4.06 26.08
N SER A 238 85.57 -4.66 25.98
CA SER A 238 86.55 -4.84 27.07
C SER A 238 87.82 -4.04 26.81
#